data_AF-A0AAE2A347-F1
#
_entry.id   AF-A0AAE2A347-F1
#
_cell.length_a   1.000
_cell.length_b   1.000
_cell.length_c   1.000
_cell.angle_alpha   90.00
_cell.angle_beta   90.00
_cell.angle_gamma   90.00
#
_symmetry.space_group_name_H-M   'P 1'
#
loop_
_entity.id
_entity.type
_entity.pdbx_description
1 polymer ?
#
loop_
_entity_poly.entity_id
_entity_poly.type
_entity_poly.pdbx_seq_one_letter_code
_entity_poly.pdbx_strand_id
1 'polypeptide(L)'
;MQKELGLAGRCGFALLSIAVVALPIALFAKGIDVAAFVAVATVWLLVSAMLIFGDSVTEIKVWETSIKRDVRAAQEARQGAEQVLAQLRDITRLVIENEYVLLSGSQLANLGHPSVAHVQGNLDALTDKILVAGEDKEKWQARMKALMQQPFEYR
;
A
#
# COMPACT_ATOMS: atom_id res chain seq x y z
N MET A 1 -19.91 9.38 -19.53
CA MET A 1 -19.18 10.19 -20.53
C MET A 1 -19.04 9.35 -21.79
N GLN A 2 -19.84 9.62 -22.82
CA GLN A 2 -19.57 9.10 -24.17
C GLN A 2 -18.27 9.77 -24.64
N LYS A 3 -17.16 9.05 -24.65
CA LYS A 3 -15.95 9.51 -25.34
C LYS A 3 -16.31 9.57 -26.82
N GLU A 4 -16.34 10.77 -27.40
CA GLU A 4 -16.45 10.90 -28.85
C GLU A 4 -15.32 10.09 -29.48
N LEU A 5 -15.69 9.10 -30.30
CA LEU A 5 -14.73 8.36 -31.10
C LEU A 5 -14.04 9.36 -32.03
N GLY A 6 -12.73 9.54 -31.83
CA GLY A 6 -11.89 10.36 -32.70
C GLY A 6 -11.97 9.89 -34.16
N LEU A 7 -11.48 10.73 -35.08
CA LEU A 7 -11.56 10.50 -36.52
C LEU A 7 -10.99 9.12 -36.93
N ALA A 8 -9.91 8.68 -36.27
CA ALA A 8 -9.34 7.34 -36.44
C ALA A 8 -10.28 6.20 -36.03
N GLY A 9 -10.98 6.33 -34.89
CA GLY A 9 -11.95 5.34 -34.42
C GLY A 9 -13.17 5.23 -35.34
N ARG A 10 -13.66 6.37 -35.87
CA ARG A 10 -14.74 6.40 -36.87
C ARG A 10 -14.32 5.69 -38.18
N CYS A 11 -13.10 5.95 -38.65
CA CYS A 11 -12.54 5.24 -39.81
C CYS A 11 -12.34 3.74 -39.54
N GLY A 12 -11.89 3.37 -38.34
CA GLY A 12 -11.75 1.97 -37.92
C GLY A 12 -13.09 1.22 -37.93
N PHE A 13 -14.18 1.83 -37.44
CA PHE A 13 -15.51 1.24 -37.52
C PHE A 13 -16.06 1.15 -38.95
N ALA A 14 -15.76 2.13 -39.80
CA ALA A 14 -16.15 2.09 -41.22
C ALA A 14 -15.39 0.99 -41.99
N LEU A 15 -14.11 0.78 -41.69
CA LEU A 15 -13.34 -0.33 -42.26
C LEU A 15 -13.82 -1.69 -41.75
N LEU A 16 -14.15 -1.78 -40.45
CA LEU A 16 -14.72 -2.99 -39.86
C LEU A 16 -16.07 -3.36 -40.51
N SER A 17 -16.94 -2.38 -40.77
CA SER A 17 -18.24 -2.66 -41.39
C SER A 17 -18.11 -3.16 -42.83
N ILE A 18 -17.16 -2.63 -43.60
CA ILE A 18 -16.83 -3.14 -44.94
C ILE A 18 -16.30 -4.58 -44.84
N ALA A 19 -15.40 -4.85 -43.89
CA ALA A 19 -14.84 -6.19 -43.71
C ALA A 19 -15.87 -7.23 -43.22
N VAL A 20 -16.87 -6.82 -42.45
CA VAL A 20 -17.90 -7.73 -41.92
C VAL A 20 -19.06 -7.92 -42.91
N VAL A 21 -19.34 -6.96 -43.79
CA VAL A 21 -20.49 -7.02 -44.71
C VAL A 21 -20.07 -7.34 -46.14
N ALA A 22 -19.11 -6.61 -46.71
CA ALA A 22 -18.76 -6.76 -48.13
C ALA A 22 -17.97 -8.04 -48.42
N LEU A 23 -17.07 -8.42 -47.50
CA LEU A 23 -16.20 -9.59 -47.63
C LEU A 23 -16.99 -10.91 -47.63
N PRO A 24 -17.98 -11.12 -46.73
CA PRO A 24 -18.84 -12.30 -46.81
C PRO A 24 -19.73 -12.32 -48.06
N ILE A 25 -20.26 -11.18 -48.50
CA ILE A 25 -21.05 -11.11 -49.75
C ILE A 25 -20.20 -11.54 -50.94
N ALA A 26 -18.94 -11.08 -51.02
CA ALA A 26 -18.01 -11.47 -52.08
C ALA A 26 -17.70 -12.98 -52.06
N LEU A 27 -17.62 -13.59 -50.88
CA LEU A 27 -17.44 -15.03 -50.73
C LEU A 27 -18.68 -15.82 -51.20
N PHE A 28 -19.89 -15.40 -50.78
CA PHE A 28 -21.13 -16.07 -51.19
C PHE A 28 -21.44 -15.87 -52.69
N ALA A 29 -21.02 -14.75 -53.27
CA ALA A 29 -21.10 -14.49 -54.72
C ALA A 29 -20.03 -15.25 -55.54
N LYS A 30 -19.17 -16.07 -54.89
CA LYS A 30 -18.02 -16.76 -55.50
C LYS A 30 -17.02 -15.83 -56.20
N GLY A 31 -16.95 -14.57 -55.79
CA GLY A 31 -15.98 -13.60 -56.31
C GLY A 31 -14.57 -13.81 -55.77
N ILE A 32 -14.44 -14.50 -54.63
CA ILE A 32 -13.17 -14.81 -53.95
C ILE A 32 -13.20 -16.22 -53.39
N ASP A 33 -12.02 -16.86 -53.33
CA ASP A 33 -11.84 -18.16 -52.69
C ASP A 33 -11.73 -18.03 -51.16
N VAL A 34 -12.02 -19.11 -50.44
CA VAL A 34 -12.03 -19.15 -48.97
C VAL A 34 -10.68 -18.74 -48.39
N ALA A 35 -9.58 -19.18 -49.01
CA ALA A 35 -8.24 -18.80 -48.58
C ALA A 35 -7.99 -17.28 -48.69
N ALA A 36 -8.44 -16.67 -49.78
CA ALA A 36 -8.32 -15.23 -49.99
C ALA A 36 -9.21 -14.43 -49.01
N PHE A 37 -10.42 -14.93 -48.74
CA PHE A 37 -11.31 -14.35 -47.73
C PHE A 37 -10.65 -14.33 -46.35
N VAL A 38 -10.10 -15.44 -45.88
CA VAL A 38 -9.49 -15.53 -44.54
C VAL A 38 -8.31 -14.59 -44.41
N ALA A 39 -7.42 -14.53 -45.41
CA ALA A 39 -6.25 -13.67 -45.40
C ALA A 39 -6.62 -12.18 -45.39
N VAL A 40 -7.55 -11.76 -46.26
CA VAL A 40 -7.97 -10.36 -46.36
C VAL A 40 -8.78 -9.96 -45.12
N ALA A 41 -9.68 -10.83 -44.64
CA ALA A 41 -10.47 -10.56 -43.44
C ALA A 41 -9.59 -10.39 -42.20
N THR A 42 -8.58 -11.26 -41.99
CA THR A 42 -7.68 -11.15 -40.83
C THR A 42 -6.87 -9.86 -40.82
N VAL A 43 -6.33 -9.44 -41.98
CA VAL A 43 -5.58 -8.18 -42.11
C VAL A 43 -6.48 -6.98 -41.78
N TRP A 44 -7.68 -6.91 -42.35
CA TRP A 44 -8.60 -5.80 -42.11
C TRP A 44 -9.15 -5.77 -40.68
N LEU A 45 -9.32 -6.93 -40.04
CA LEU A 45 -9.69 -7.01 -38.62
C LEU A 45 -8.60 -6.44 -37.71
N LEU A 46 -7.34 -6.77 -37.99
CA LEU A 46 -6.19 -6.25 -37.24
C LEU A 46 -6.04 -4.73 -37.40
N VAL A 47 -6.13 -4.23 -38.63
CA VAL A 47 -6.07 -2.78 -38.92
C VAL A 47 -7.21 -2.04 -38.23
N SER A 48 -8.44 -2.58 -38.30
CA SER A 48 -9.60 -1.97 -37.65
C SER A 48 -9.47 -1.97 -36.13
N ALA A 49 -8.97 -3.06 -35.54
CA ALA A 49 -8.71 -3.14 -34.10
C ALA A 49 -7.66 -2.11 -33.65
N MET A 50 -6.55 -1.96 -34.39
CA MET A 50 -5.53 -0.94 -34.08
C MET A 50 -6.10 0.48 -34.15
N LEU A 51 -6.93 0.81 -35.14
CA LEU A 51 -7.53 2.13 -35.28
C LEU A 51 -8.60 2.44 -34.20
N ILE A 52 -9.30 1.41 -33.71
CA ILE A 52 -10.32 1.54 -32.66
C ILE A 52 -9.67 1.64 -31.27
N PHE A 53 -8.61 0.89 -31.01
CA PHE A 53 -8.01 0.75 -29.67
C PHE A 53 -6.68 1.48 -29.46
N GLY A 54 -6.01 1.93 -30.53
CA GLY A 54 -4.61 2.37 -30.53
C GLY A 54 -4.28 3.53 -29.60
N ASP A 55 -5.12 4.56 -29.53
CA ASP A 55 -4.79 5.78 -28.78
C ASP A 55 -5.31 5.81 -27.33
N SER A 56 -6.25 4.95 -26.96
CA SER A 56 -7.08 5.22 -25.76
C SER A 56 -7.10 4.15 -24.69
N VAL A 57 -6.67 2.91 -24.98
CA VAL A 57 -6.81 1.80 -24.03
C VAL A 57 -5.50 1.44 -23.35
N THR A 58 -4.36 1.56 -24.02
CA THR A 58 -3.06 1.13 -23.49
C THR A 58 -2.46 2.16 -22.55
N GLU A 59 -2.31 3.42 -22.99
CA GLU A 59 -1.68 4.43 -22.13
C GLU A 59 -2.58 4.84 -20.97
N ILE A 60 -3.84 5.22 -21.23
CA ILE A 60 -4.75 5.70 -20.17
C ILE A 60 -4.96 4.66 -19.07
N LYS A 61 -5.08 3.37 -19.41
CA LYS A 61 -5.21 2.32 -18.39
C LYS A 61 -3.91 2.09 -17.63
N VAL A 62 -2.75 2.18 -18.28
CA VAL A 62 -1.45 2.08 -17.59
C VAL A 62 -1.28 3.22 -16.59
N TRP A 63 -1.61 4.45 -16.99
CA TRP A 63 -1.56 5.62 -16.12
C TRP A 63 -2.59 5.53 -14.98
N GLU A 64 -3.82 5.11 -15.25
CA GLU A 64 -4.85 4.92 -14.22
C GLU A 64 -4.43 3.85 -13.19
N THR A 65 -3.81 2.77 -13.67
CA THR A 65 -3.31 1.69 -12.81
C THR A 65 -2.11 2.15 -11.99
N SER A 66 -1.22 2.95 -12.57
CA SER A 66 -0.07 3.55 -11.86
C SER A 66 -0.54 4.50 -10.76
N ILE A 67 -1.46 5.43 -11.09
CA ILE A 67 -1.99 6.41 -10.12
C ILE A 67 -2.69 5.70 -8.96
N LYS A 68 -3.49 4.66 -9.23
CA LYS A 68 -4.14 3.87 -8.16
C LYS A 68 -3.13 3.19 -7.24
N ARG A 69 -2.03 2.68 -7.80
CA ARG A 69 -0.94 2.07 -7.03
C ARG A 69 -0.21 3.12 -6.19
N ASP A 70 0.09 4.28 -6.74
CA ASP A 70 0.82 5.34 -6.05
C ASP A 70 -0.02 5.96 -4.91
N VAL A 71 -1.31 6.17 -5.15
CA VAL A 71 -2.25 6.64 -4.11
C VAL A 71 -2.35 5.63 -2.97
N ARG A 72 -2.41 4.33 -3.28
CA ARG A 72 -2.46 3.28 -2.26
C ARG A 72 -1.18 3.24 -1.44
N ALA A 73 0.00 3.31 -2.08
CA ALA A 73 1.27 3.37 -1.39
C ALA A 73 1.40 4.60 -0.48
N ALA A 74 0.92 5.77 -0.94
CA ALA A 74 0.91 6.99 -0.14
C ALA A 74 -0.05 6.90 1.05
N GLN A 75 -1.22 6.27 0.88
CA GLN A 75 -2.17 6.03 1.97
C GLN A 75 -1.60 5.05 3.00
N GLU A 76 -0.99 3.96 2.57
CA GLU A 76 -0.36 2.96 3.44
C GLU A 76 0.81 3.60 4.23
N ALA A 77 1.65 4.40 3.57
CA ALA A 77 2.74 5.13 4.24
C ALA A 77 2.20 6.14 5.27
N ARG A 78 1.13 6.87 4.95
CA ARG A 78 0.49 7.82 5.87
C ARG A 78 -0.11 7.10 7.08
N GLN A 79 -0.83 6.00 6.86
CA GLN A 79 -1.40 5.21 7.95
C GLN A 79 -0.30 4.64 8.86
N GLY A 80 0.78 4.13 8.28
CA GLY A 80 1.95 3.67 9.05
C GLY A 80 2.58 4.80 9.87
N ALA A 81 2.75 5.99 9.29
CA ALA A 81 3.28 7.15 9.99
C ALA A 81 2.36 7.62 11.14
N GLU A 82 1.05 7.64 10.94
CA GLU A 82 0.07 8.00 11.98
C GLU A 82 0.09 6.97 13.13
N GLN A 83 0.23 5.68 12.83
CA GLN A 83 0.37 4.63 13.85
C GLN A 83 1.66 4.76 14.65
N VAL A 84 2.80 4.99 14.00
CA VAL A 84 4.09 5.23 14.68
C VAL A 84 3.99 6.47 15.57
N LEU A 85 3.38 7.55 15.08
CA LEU A 85 3.22 8.78 15.84
C LEU A 85 2.29 8.57 17.06
N ALA A 86 1.23 7.78 16.93
CA ALA A 86 0.38 7.39 18.05
C ALA A 86 1.14 6.57 19.10
N GLN A 87 1.95 5.59 18.68
CA GLN A 87 2.80 4.80 19.57
C GLN A 87 3.84 5.69 20.29
N LEU A 88 4.47 6.62 19.58
CA LEU A 88 5.43 7.57 20.18
C LEU A 88 4.77 8.48 21.21
N ARG A 89 3.55 8.97 20.95
CA ARG A 89 2.79 9.77 21.92
C ARG A 89 2.49 8.98 23.19
N ASP A 90 2.11 7.71 23.03
CA ASP A 90 1.79 6.82 24.15
C ASP A 90 3.04 6.48 24.99
N ILE A 91 4.16 6.15 24.34
CA ILE A 91 5.46 5.94 25.01
C ILE A 91 5.88 7.20 25.76
N THR A 92 5.85 8.35 25.09
CA THR A 92 6.23 9.64 25.70
C THR A 92 5.37 9.95 26.93
N ARG A 93 4.05 9.69 26.85
CA ARG A 93 3.14 9.85 27.99
C ARG A 93 3.55 8.98 29.18
N LEU A 94 3.79 7.69 28.96
CA LEU A 94 4.19 6.75 30.03
C LEU A 94 5.52 7.15 30.68
N VAL A 95 6.48 7.64 29.88
CA VAL A 95 7.77 8.13 30.39
C VAL A 95 7.59 9.38 31.24
N ILE A 96 6.85 10.38 30.76
CA ILE A 96 6.59 11.62 31.51
C ILE A 96 5.84 11.33 32.81
N GLU A 97 4.83 10.46 32.79
CA GLU A 97 4.08 10.07 33.99
C GLU A 97 5.00 9.41 35.02
N ASN A 98 5.88 8.50 34.59
CA ASN A 98 6.86 7.86 35.47
C ASN A 98 7.87 8.86 36.03
N GLU A 99 8.43 9.73 35.19
CA GLU A 99 9.39 10.74 35.61
C GLU A 99 8.78 11.73 36.59
N TYR A 100 7.55 12.19 36.33
CA TYR A 100 6.82 13.06 37.24
C TYR A 100 6.61 12.40 38.61
N VAL A 101 6.15 11.15 38.66
CA VAL A 101 5.92 10.42 39.92
C VAL A 101 7.22 10.16 40.68
N LEU A 102 8.31 9.85 39.98
CA LEU A 102 9.62 9.60 40.57
C LEU A 102 10.30 10.87 41.08
N LEU A 103 10.09 12.02 40.42
CA LEU A 103 10.65 13.31 40.82
C LEU A 103 9.81 14.02 41.90
N SER A 104 8.49 13.84 41.88
CA SER A 104 7.58 14.47 42.84
C SER A 104 7.54 13.77 44.21
N GLY A 105 8.03 12.52 44.31
CA GLY A 105 8.12 11.78 45.57
C GLY A 105 9.56 11.41 45.92
N SER A 106 9.94 11.58 47.18
CA SER A 106 11.21 11.03 47.68
C SER A 106 11.20 9.50 47.57
N GLN A 107 12.30 8.88 47.11
CA GLN A 107 12.43 7.41 47.00
C GLN A 107 12.12 6.69 48.32
N LEU A 108 12.42 7.32 49.46
CA LEU A 108 12.12 6.82 50.80
C LEU A 108 10.63 6.97 51.18
N ALA A 109 9.95 7.99 50.68
CA ALA A 109 8.52 8.23 50.91
C ALA A 109 7.63 7.34 50.03
N ASN A 110 8.15 6.86 48.90
CA ASN A 110 7.42 6.00 47.97
C ASN A 110 7.41 4.51 48.37
N LEU A 111 8.21 4.07 49.36
CA LEU A 111 8.20 2.67 49.81
C LEU A 111 6.81 2.29 50.36
N GLY A 112 6.05 1.50 49.58
CA GLY A 112 4.70 1.06 49.92
C GLY A 112 3.58 2.01 49.48
N HIS A 113 3.88 3.12 48.79
CA HIS A 113 2.89 4.05 48.28
C HIS A 113 2.27 3.55 46.96
N PRO A 114 0.96 3.76 46.70
CA PRO A 114 0.29 3.30 45.47
C PRO A 114 0.94 3.79 44.16
N SER A 115 1.69 4.88 44.21
CA SER A 115 2.49 5.41 43.10
C SER A 115 3.52 4.41 42.57
N VAL A 116 4.06 3.52 43.41
CA VAL A 116 5.03 2.50 42.99
C VAL A 116 4.37 1.45 42.11
N ALA A 117 3.15 1.01 42.45
CA ALA A 117 2.39 0.08 41.61
C ALA A 117 2.03 0.72 40.26
N HIS A 118 1.73 2.03 40.24
CA HIS A 118 1.46 2.77 39.01
C HIS A 118 2.70 2.87 38.10
N VAL A 119 3.86 3.24 38.68
CA VAL A 119 5.13 3.28 37.93
C VAL A 119 5.51 1.89 37.40
N GLN A 120 5.33 0.84 38.22
CA GLN A 120 5.60 -0.53 37.79
C GLN A 120 4.70 -0.94 36.60
N GLY A 121 3.40 -0.64 36.66
CA GLY A 121 2.47 -0.90 35.56
C GLY A 121 2.84 -0.16 34.27
N ASN A 122 3.27 1.10 34.38
CA ASN A 122 3.74 1.88 33.23
C ASN A 122 5.04 1.33 32.65
N LEU A 123 5.98 0.88 33.49
CA LEU A 123 7.22 0.23 33.05
C LEU A 123 6.95 -1.11 32.34
N ASP A 124 5.99 -1.89 32.82
CA ASP A 124 5.57 -3.12 32.15
C ASP A 124 4.93 -2.83 30.78
N ALA A 125 4.08 -1.80 30.69
CA ALA A 125 3.49 -1.35 29.43
C ALA A 125 4.53 -0.80 28.44
N LEU A 126 5.57 -0.11 28.92
CA LEU A 126 6.71 0.32 28.11
C LEU A 126 7.53 -0.86 27.61
N THR A 127 7.75 -1.86 28.47
CA THR A 127 8.50 -3.08 28.13
C THR A 127 7.85 -3.80 26.94
N ASP A 128 6.52 -3.93 26.95
CA ASP A 128 5.77 -4.57 25.86
C ASP A 128 5.81 -3.78 24.53
N LYS A 129 6.09 -2.48 24.58
CA LYS A 129 6.22 -1.60 23.39
C LYS A 129 7.64 -1.54 22.83
N ILE A 130 8.65 -1.79 23.66
CA ILE A 130 10.08 -1.66 23.31
C ILE A 130 10.70 -3.01 22.92
N LEU A 131 10.18 -4.12 23.45
CA LEU A 131 10.69 -5.44 23.12
C LEU A 131 10.59 -5.69 21.61
N VAL A 132 11.74 -5.97 21.01
CA VAL A 132 11.82 -6.42 19.62
C VAL A 132 11.17 -7.80 19.53
N ALA A 133 10.41 -8.05 18.46
CA ALA A 133 9.75 -9.34 18.24
C ALA A 133 10.77 -10.50 18.39
N GLY A 134 10.54 -11.35 19.38
CA GLY A 134 11.40 -12.50 19.70
C GLY A 134 12.36 -12.31 20.88
N GLU A 135 12.44 -11.13 21.50
CA GLU A 135 13.16 -10.94 22.77
C GLU A 135 12.28 -11.38 23.96
N ASP A 136 12.85 -12.22 24.82
CA ASP A 136 12.18 -12.76 26.00
C ASP A 136 12.13 -11.70 27.11
N LYS A 137 10.90 -11.26 27.44
CA LYS A 137 10.61 -10.23 28.44
C LYS A 137 11.30 -10.51 29.78
N GLU A 138 11.28 -11.76 30.23
CA GLU A 138 11.84 -12.12 31.53
C GLU A 138 13.37 -12.00 31.53
N LYS A 139 14.02 -12.41 30.43
CA LYS A 139 15.47 -12.27 30.27
C LYS A 139 15.90 -10.81 30.19
N TRP A 140 15.14 -9.99 29.45
CA TRP A 140 15.41 -8.56 29.36
C TRP A 140 15.26 -7.88 30.72
N GLN A 141 14.18 -8.17 31.46
CA GLN A 141 13.96 -7.62 32.80
C GLN A 141 15.03 -8.08 33.79
N ALA A 142 15.44 -9.35 33.74
CA ALA A 142 16.54 -9.87 34.56
C ALA A 142 17.87 -9.15 34.27
N ARG A 143 18.18 -8.89 33.00
CA ARG A 143 19.38 -8.12 32.60
C ARG A 143 19.34 -6.69 33.15
N MET A 144 18.21 -6.00 33.05
CA MET A 144 18.08 -4.63 33.58
C MET A 144 18.22 -4.59 35.11
N LYS A 145 17.64 -5.56 35.83
CA LYS A 145 17.83 -5.71 37.28
C LYS A 145 19.29 -5.94 37.66
N ALA A 146 19.99 -6.78 36.91
CA ALA A 146 21.41 -7.04 37.13
C ALA A 146 22.27 -5.77 36.92
N LEU A 147 21.98 -4.97 35.90
CA LEU A 147 22.67 -3.68 35.68
C LEU A 147 22.44 -2.69 36.83
N MET A 148 21.22 -2.62 37.38
CA MET A 148 20.94 -1.74 38.53
C MET A 148 21.61 -2.19 39.84
N GLN A 149 22.01 -3.46 39.95
CA GLN A 149 22.73 -4.00 41.12
C GLN A 149 24.24 -3.85 41.02
N GLN A 150 24.78 -3.44 39.87
CA GLN A 150 26.20 -3.15 39.73
C GLN A 150 26.51 -1.83 40.46
N PRO A 151 27.60 -1.75 41.24
CA PRO A 151 28.04 -0.49 41.81
C PRO A 151 28.32 0.49 40.67
N PHE A 152 27.79 1.72 40.76
CA PHE A 152 28.13 2.79 39.83
C PHE A 152 29.62 3.10 39.96
N GLU A 153 30.44 2.54 39.08
CA GLU A 153 31.82 2.98 38.91
C GLU A 153 31.79 4.36 38.24
N TYR A 154 31.85 5.41 39.04
CA TYR A 154 32.16 6.75 38.55
C TYR A 154 33.61 6.73 38.02
N ARG A 155 33.77 6.80 36.69
CA ARG A 155 35.03 7.17 36.05
C ARG A 155 35.11 8.67 35.82
#